data_AF-A0A8G2DM92-F1
#
_entry.id   AF-A0A8G2DM92-F1
#
_cell.length_a   1.000
_cell.length_b   1.000
_cell.length_c   1.000
_cell.angle_alpha   90.00
_cell.angle_beta   90.00
_cell.angle_gamma   90.00
#
_symmetry.space_group_name_H-M   'P 1'
#
loop_
_entity.id
_entity.type
_entity.pdbx_description
1 polymer ?
#
loop_
_entity_poly.entity_id
_entity_poly.type
_entity_poly.pdbx_seq_one_letter_code
_entity_poly.pdbx_strand_id
1 'polypeptide(L)'
;MDIMVIHSSNRSHYVRRYGMARHKLTDSKIKALTEPGIYGDGELLYLRVHPAGSKSWFFIYRRNGVRRELGLGSYGGPVSVNLANARRKAEEFRNMLADDRDPYAERATRKASRATFSEIAERYIGDAEGWTTKTQAEWRHHLLVHAAKLRNVAVDKVNTDLVEEVLRPLWATKPATGQRVRGKIENVLDYAKAKKLRNGDNPARWTGHLEHVLSEASRVTGANHAAMRYADVPALLKEMGDKPEERCLRLTILTAVRSGEAREAHWDEIDLAKKLWTIPAARMKMDRAHVVPLSDAAVKVLGEPTGGHVFASERLRDRRPIGHSRMREVMAEKRPGFTIHGFRSAFRDWAGDCTDHPREIAEMALAHKVGDATERAYRRGSALEKRRSLMNDWAAYCTSGN
;
A
#
# COMPACT_ATOMS: atom_id res chain seq x y z
N MET A 1 37.41 37.80 35.75
CA MET A 1 36.06 38.21 36.17
C MET A 1 35.94 39.67 35.76
N ASP A 2 35.19 40.09 34.75
CA ASP A 2 33.95 39.53 34.24
C ASP A 2 33.79 39.69 32.73
N ILE A 3 32.95 38.81 32.22
CA ILE A 3 32.71 38.45 30.83
C ILE A 3 32.06 39.60 30.05
N MET A 4 32.71 40.03 28.98
CA MET A 4 32.14 40.84 27.91
C MET A 4 31.26 39.96 27.02
N VAL A 5 29.93 40.18 27.03
CA VAL A 5 29.03 39.65 26.00
C VAL A 5 28.18 40.78 25.44
N ILE A 6 28.52 41.16 24.21
CA ILE A 6 27.68 41.96 23.34
C ILE A 6 26.57 41.04 22.82
N HIS A 7 25.31 41.32 23.13
CA HIS A 7 24.18 40.86 22.34
C HIS A 7 23.19 42.03 22.21
N SER A 8 23.18 42.67 21.05
CA SER A 8 22.10 43.55 20.62
C SER A 8 20.85 42.70 20.40
N SER A 9 20.10 42.47 21.48
CA SER A 9 18.77 41.88 21.39
C SER A 9 17.85 42.91 20.76
N ASN A 10 17.51 42.67 19.50
CA ASN A 10 16.37 43.26 18.82
C ASN A 10 15.11 42.82 19.57
N ARG A 11 14.80 43.47 20.70
CA ARG A 11 13.57 43.29 21.48
C ARG A 11 12.40 43.77 20.64
N SER A 12 11.91 42.84 19.82
CA SER A 12 10.50 42.53 19.60
C SER A 12 9.56 43.72 19.78
N HIS A 13 9.20 44.34 18.66
CA HIS A 13 8.14 45.34 18.51
C HIS A 13 6.73 44.82 18.88
N TYR A 14 6.60 43.64 19.49
CA TYR A 14 5.32 42.97 19.73
C TYR A 14 4.61 43.39 21.02
N VAL A 15 5.26 44.17 21.88
CA VAL A 15 4.66 44.64 23.15
C VAL A 15 4.81 46.15 23.33
N ARG A 16 4.36 46.94 22.34
CA ARG A 16 4.15 48.39 22.54
C ARG A 16 2.66 48.72 22.50
N ARG A 17 2.17 49.24 23.64
CA ARG A 17 0.81 49.74 23.95
C ARG A 17 -0.28 48.71 24.26
N TYR A 18 -0.20 48.07 25.42
CA TYR A 18 -1.40 47.72 26.21
C TYR A 18 -1.13 47.90 27.71
N GLY A 19 -0.92 49.16 28.12
CA GLY A 19 -1.23 49.57 29.49
C GLY A 19 -2.76 49.60 29.63
N MET A 20 -3.40 48.45 29.77
CA MET A 20 -4.82 48.35 30.09
C MET A 20 -4.96 47.56 31.37
N ALA A 21 -5.83 48.04 32.28
CA ALA A 21 -6.18 47.33 33.49
C ALA A 21 -6.46 45.84 33.20
N ARG A 22 -5.90 44.97 34.05
CA ARG A 22 -6.08 43.51 33.95
C ARG A 22 -7.27 43.10 34.80
N HIS A 23 -7.84 41.94 34.49
CA HIS A 23 -8.93 41.34 35.27
C HIS A 23 -10.16 42.25 35.44
N LYS A 24 -10.56 42.93 34.36
CA LYS A 24 -11.66 43.92 34.38
C LYS A 24 -13.03 43.32 34.68
N LEU A 25 -13.22 42.04 34.33
CA LEU A 25 -14.48 41.33 34.55
C LEU A 25 -14.45 40.56 35.88
N THR A 26 -15.63 40.42 36.48
CA THR A 26 -15.90 39.53 37.61
C THR A 26 -17.08 38.63 37.25
N ASP A 27 -17.21 37.46 37.87
CA ASP A 27 -18.33 36.56 37.58
C ASP A 27 -19.70 37.24 37.78
N SER A 28 -19.85 38.07 38.81
CA SER A 28 -21.08 38.84 39.03
C SER A 28 -21.35 39.84 37.90
N LYS A 29 -20.32 40.55 37.42
CA LYS A 29 -20.45 41.45 36.26
C LYS A 29 -20.85 40.66 35.02
N ILE A 30 -20.20 39.53 34.76
CA ILE A 30 -20.45 38.70 33.58
C ILE A 30 -21.88 38.18 33.56
N LYS A 31 -22.40 37.72 34.71
CA LYS A 31 -23.79 37.27 34.84
C LYS A 31 -24.79 38.39 34.53
N ALA A 32 -24.49 39.62 34.94
CA ALA A 32 -25.33 40.78 34.69
C ALA A 32 -25.29 41.31 33.24
N LEU A 33 -24.34 40.86 32.41
CA LEU A 33 -24.26 41.30 31.01
C LEU A 33 -25.37 40.67 30.16
N THR A 34 -26.27 41.51 29.67
CA THR A 34 -27.38 41.15 28.77
C THR A 34 -27.26 41.78 27.40
N GLU A 35 -26.59 42.93 27.30
CA GLU A 35 -26.38 43.62 26.03
C GLU A 35 -25.42 42.82 25.12
N PRO A 36 -25.78 42.60 23.84
CA PRO A 36 -24.87 41.97 22.89
C PRO A 36 -23.64 42.85 22.63
N GLY A 37 -22.45 42.25 22.71
CA GLY A 37 -21.23 43.04 22.61
C GLY A 37 -19.96 42.26 22.92
N ILE A 38 -18.83 42.97 22.82
CA ILE A 38 -17.50 42.47 23.17
C ILE A 38 -17.00 43.21 24.40
N TYR A 39 -16.70 42.44 25.44
CA TYR A 39 -16.26 42.94 26.74
C TYR A 39 -14.84 42.45 27.01
N GLY A 40 -13.89 43.36 27.20
CA GLY A 40 -12.50 43.01 27.46
C GLY A 40 -12.24 42.73 28.93
N ASP A 41 -11.67 41.56 29.25
CA ASP A 41 -11.12 41.28 30.60
C ASP A 41 -9.72 41.88 30.77
N GLY A 42 -9.04 42.21 29.66
CA GLY A 42 -7.65 42.63 29.63
C GLY A 42 -6.73 41.51 29.14
N GLU A 43 -5.45 41.83 28.92
CA GLU A 43 -4.44 40.84 28.51
C GLU A 43 -4.84 39.95 27.31
N LEU A 44 -5.42 40.56 26.27
CA LEU A 44 -5.86 39.87 25.05
C LEU A 44 -7.06 38.91 25.23
N LEU A 45 -7.67 38.87 26.42
CA LEU A 45 -8.87 38.09 26.73
C LEU A 45 -10.15 38.93 26.62
N TYR A 46 -11.15 38.37 25.95
CA TYR A 46 -12.42 39.01 25.69
C TYR A 46 -13.59 38.03 25.86
N LEU A 47 -14.74 38.56 26.26
CA LEU A 47 -16.03 37.88 26.33
C LEU A 47 -16.98 38.44 25.27
N ARG A 48 -17.66 37.57 24.54
CA ARG A 48 -18.69 37.94 23.55
C ARG A 48 -20.03 37.56 24.13
N VAL A 49 -20.93 38.52 24.25
CA VAL A 49 -22.35 38.29 24.53
C VAL A 49 -23.05 38.30 23.19
N HIS A 50 -23.70 37.19 22.84
CA HIS A 50 -24.43 37.04 21.58
C HIS A 50 -25.86 37.58 21.72
N PRO A 51 -26.54 37.94 20.60
CA PRO A 51 -27.93 38.40 20.62
C PRO A 51 -28.89 37.44 21.36
N ALA A 52 -28.64 36.13 21.29
CA ALA A 52 -29.41 35.10 22.00
C ALA A 52 -29.06 34.97 23.50
N GLY A 53 -28.26 35.87 24.07
CA GLY A 53 -27.87 35.89 25.49
C GLY A 53 -26.73 34.94 25.88
N SER A 54 -26.34 34.02 25.00
CA SER A 54 -25.20 33.13 25.21
C SER A 54 -23.88 33.89 25.23
N LYS A 55 -22.90 33.37 25.97
CA LYS A 55 -21.63 34.06 26.26
C LYS A 55 -20.46 33.17 25.89
N SER A 56 -19.44 33.72 25.21
CA SER A 56 -18.27 32.94 24.80
C SER A 56 -16.97 33.70 24.95
N TRP A 57 -15.94 33.02 25.45
CA TRP A 57 -14.59 33.55 25.61
C TRP A 57 -13.78 33.43 24.32
N PHE A 58 -12.97 34.44 24.04
CA PHE A 58 -12.04 34.43 22.92
C PHE A 58 -10.77 35.23 23.25
N PHE A 59 -9.67 34.83 22.63
CA PHE A 59 -8.35 35.44 22.72
C PHE A 59 -8.03 36.12 21.39
N ILE A 60 -7.68 37.41 21.40
CA ILE A 60 -7.32 38.17 20.20
C ILE A 60 -5.89 38.65 20.29
N TYR A 61 -5.10 38.36 19.27
CA TYR A 61 -3.76 38.93 19.10
C TYR A 61 -3.53 39.33 17.64
N ARG A 62 -2.45 40.08 17.40
CA ARG A 62 -1.95 40.40 16.07
C ARG A 62 -0.58 39.76 15.89
N ARG A 63 -0.36 39.08 14.77
CA ARG A 63 0.96 38.59 14.36
C ARG A 63 1.16 38.91 12.89
N ASN A 64 2.30 39.51 12.55
CA ASN A 64 2.65 39.94 11.19
C ASN A 64 1.56 40.79 10.53
N GLY A 65 1.03 41.76 11.28
CA GLY A 65 -0.06 42.65 10.81
C GLY A 65 -1.45 42.02 10.76
N VAL A 66 -1.59 40.69 10.90
CA VAL A 66 -2.87 39.99 10.81
C VAL A 66 -3.50 39.80 12.19
N ARG A 67 -4.76 40.23 12.35
CA ARG A 67 -5.57 39.95 13.56
C ARG A 67 -6.04 38.51 13.55
N ARG A 68 -5.81 37.78 14.64
CA ARG A 68 -6.26 36.40 14.86
C ARG A 68 -7.18 36.34 16.07
N GLU A 69 -8.24 35.56 15.95
CA GLU A 69 -9.22 35.31 17.01
C GLU A 69 -9.28 33.81 17.32
N LEU A 70 -9.14 33.46 18.60
CA LEU A 70 -9.16 32.08 19.09
C LEU A 70 -10.26 31.90 20.14
N GLY A 71 -11.30 31.12 19.83
CA GLY A 71 -12.34 30.80 20.81
C GLY A 71 -11.83 29.88 21.93
N LEU A 72 -12.08 30.25 23.18
CA LEU A 72 -11.64 29.53 24.39
C LEU A 72 -12.74 28.65 25.01
N GLY A 73 -14.01 28.92 24.69
CA GLY A 73 -15.18 28.14 25.10
C GLY A 73 -16.37 29.00 25.53
N SER A 74 -17.50 28.35 25.82
CA SER A 74 -18.73 29.00 26.28
C SER A 74 -18.69 29.29 27.79
N TYR A 75 -19.27 30.41 28.21
CA TYR A 75 -19.52 30.73 29.61
C TYR A 75 -20.95 30.28 29.98
N GLY A 76 -21.07 29.41 30.99
CA GLY A 76 -22.37 28.95 31.52
C GLY A 76 -23.05 27.78 30.78
N GLY A 77 -22.38 27.14 29.80
CA GLY A 77 -22.89 25.92 29.15
C GLY A 77 -22.58 24.61 29.91
N PRO A 78 -23.01 23.43 29.41
CA PRO A 78 -22.78 22.12 30.06
C PRO A 78 -21.30 21.80 30.29
N VAL A 79 -20.45 22.25 29.36
CA VAL A 79 -18.98 22.27 29.52
C VAL A 79 -18.54 23.73 29.57
N SER A 80 -18.73 24.36 30.73
CA SER A 80 -18.48 25.79 30.90
C SER A 80 -17.00 26.11 31.09
N VAL A 81 -16.57 27.20 30.47
CA VAL A 81 -15.30 27.87 30.75
C VAL A 81 -15.63 29.08 31.62
N ASN A 82 -15.50 28.92 32.93
CA ASN A 82 -15.63 30.02 33.88
C ASN A 82 -14.48 31.04 33.70
N LEU A 83 -14.60 32.19 34.35
CA LEU A 83 -13.63 33.29 34.23
C LEU A 83 -12.20 32.85 34.56
N ALA A 84 -12.00 32.09 35.64
CA ALA A 84 -10.70 31.59 36.04
C ALA A 84 -10.06 30.69 34.96
N ASN A 85 -10.82 29.75 34.40
CA ASN A 85 -10.34 28.89 33.32
C ASN A 85 -10.08 29.67 32.02
N ALA A 86 -10.87 30.71 31.73
CA ALA A 86 -10.63 31.58 30.58
C ALA A 86 -9.29 32.32 30.71
N ARG A 87 -8.98 32.86 31.91
CA ARG A 87 -7.71 33.51 32.22
C ARG A 87 -6.53 32.55 32.09
N ARG A 88 -6.62 31.35 32.68
CA ARG A 88 -5.59 30.32 32.55
C ARG A 88 -5.30 29.95 31.09
N LYS A 89 -6.34 29.73 30.28
CA LYS A 89 -6.17 29.43 28.85
C LYS A 89 -5.55 30.60 28.07
N ALA A 90 -5.92 31.84 28.43
CA ALA A 90 -5.33 33.03 27.82
C ALA A 90 -3.83 33.17 28.19
N GLU A 91 -3.47 32.84 29.42
CA GLU A 91 -2.07 32.81 29.88
C GLU A 91 -1.23 31.77 29.12
N GLU A 92 -1.75 30.56 28.91
CA GLU A 92 -1.09 29.55 28.07
C GLU A 92 -0.76 30.10 26.67
N PHE A 93 -1.71 30.79 26.03
CA PHE A 93 -1.48 31.40 24.72
C PHE A 93 -0.52 32.58 24.74
N ARG A 94 -0.50 33.37 25.83
CA ARG A 94 0.49 34.44 26.00
C ARG A 94 1.90 33.86 26.17
N ASN A 95 2.06 32.79 26.94
CA ASN A 95 3.34 32.11 27.09
C ASN A 95 3.84 31.55 25.75
N MET A 96 2.96 30.93 24.97
CA MET A 96 3.29 30.49 23.61
C MET A 96 3.77 31.65 22.71
N LEU A 97 3.07 32.79 22.76
CA LEU A 97 3.48 33.97 21.99
C LEU A 97 4.81 34.56 22.48
N ALA A 98 5.10 34.49 23.79
CA ALA A 98 6.39 34.89 24.35
C ALA A 98 7.54 33.98 23.87
N ASP A 99 7.25 32.69 23.66
CA ASP A 99 8.17 31.69 23.08
C ASP A 99 8.20 31.71 21.53
N ASP A 100 7.68 32.76 20.89
CA ASP A 100 7.52 32.91 19.43
C ASP A 100 6.71 31.80 18.73
N ARG A 101 5.96 30.98 19.49
CA ARG A 101 5.04 29.96 18.96
C ARG A 101 3.68 30.55 18.62
N ASP A 102 3.09 30.16 17.48
CA ASP A 102 1.79 30.69 17.02
C ASP A 102 0.61 29.79 17.46
N PRO A 103 -0.23 30.22 18.42
CA PRO A 103 -1.33 29.37 18.90
C PRO A 103 -2.38 29.06 17.82
N TYR A 104 -2.54 29.94 16.82
CA TYR A 104 -3.44 29.69 15.70
C TYR A 104 -2.90 28.59 14.78
N ALA A 105 -1.61 28.64 14.44
CA ALA A 105 -0.97 27.60 13.65
C ALA A 105 -0.96 26.24 14.38
N GLU A 106 -0.65 26.22 15.68
CA GLU A 106 -0.68 24.99 16.48
C GLU A 106 -2.09 24.38 16.60
N ARG A 107 -3.13 25.22 16.68
CA ARG A 107 -4.51 24.71 16.68
C ARG A 107 -4.92 24.19 15.30
N ALA A 108 -4.41 24.78 14.22
CA ALA A 108 -4.62 24.29 12.86
C ALA A 108 -3.89 22.95 12.63
N THR A 109 -2.66 22.78 13.12
CA THR A 109 -1.93 21.51 13.04
C THR A 109 -2.56 20.43 13.91
N ARG A 110 -3.07 20.75 15.10
CA ARG A 110 -3.89 19.83 15.93
C ARG A 110 -5.22 19.45 15.29
N LYS A 111 -5.78 20.30 14.40
CA LYS A 111 -6.94 19.92 13.58
C LYS A 111 -6.53 19.02 12.41
N ALA A 112 -5.36 19.25 11.82
CA ALA A 112 -4.79 18.38 10.79
C ALA A 112 -4.38 16.99 11.34
N SER A 113 -4.00 16.91 12.62
CA SER A 113 -3.69 15.67 13.34
C SER A 113 -4.91 14.79 13.66
N ARG A 114 -6.10 15.13 13.15
CA ARG A 114 -7.29 14.26 13.24
C ARG A 114 -7.37 13.22 12.13
N ALA A 115 -6.53 13.34 11.10
CA ALA A 115 -6.59 12.39 9.99
C ALA A 115 -6.30 10.98 10.50
N THR A 116 -7.22 10.06 10.23
CA THR A 116 -7.05 8.68 10.68
C THR A 116 -6.04 7.96 9.82
N PHE A 117 -5.50 6.84 10.32
CA PHE A 117 -4.61 5.99 9.54
C PHE A 117 -5.26 5.56 8.22
N SER A 118 -6.57 5.22 8.20
CA SER A 118 -7.26 4.84 6.98
C SER A 118 -7.33 5.96 5.96
N GLU A 119 -7.60 7.20 6.39
CA GLU A 119 -7.63 8.36 5.50
C GLU A 119 -6.25 8.63 4.88
N ILE A 120 -5.18 8.50 5.67
CA ILE A 120 -3.82 8.68 5.15
C ILE A 120 -3.41 7.51 4.25
N ALA A 121 -3.79 6.29 4.59
CA ALA A 121 -3.57 5.12 3.74
C ALA A 121 -4.25 5.28 2.38
N GLU A 122 -5.50 5.73 2.34
CA GLU A 122 -6.22 5.97 1.07
C GLU A 122 -5.57 7.09 0.25
N ARG A 123 -5.12 8.18 0.88
CA ARG A 123 -4.35 9.23 0.19
C ARG A 123 -3.05 8.71 -0.39
N TYR A 124 -2.28 7.94 0.38
CA TYR A 124 -1.04 7.34 -0.09
C TYR A 124 -1.28 6.40 -1.29
N ILE A 125 -2.35 5.60 -1.27
CA ILE A 125 -2.72 4.72 -2.38
C ILE A 125 -3.19 5.51 -3.60
N GLY A 126 -3.93 6.62 -3.39
CA GLY A 126 -4.42 7.49 -4.46
C GLY A 126 -3.32 8.32 -5.14
N ASP A 127 -2.32 8.75 -4.37
CA ASP A 127 -1.16 9.52 -4.86
C ASP A 127 -0.13 8.64 -5.60
N ALA A 128 -0.28 7.31 -5.56
CA ALA A 128 0.70 6.39 -6.14
C ALA A 128 0.58 6.31 -7.68
N GLU A 129 1.48 6.98 -8.37
CA GLU A 129 1.58 6.94 -9.83
C GLU A 129 2.02 5.54 -10.34
N GLY A 130 1.44 5.11 -11.45
CA GLY A 130 1.79 3.84 -12.12
C GLY A 130 1.27 2.57 -11.43
N TRP A 131 0.50 2.68 -10.35
CA TRP A 131 -0.07 1.50 -9.69
C TRP A 131 -1.30 0.96 -10.40
N THR A 132 -1.30 -0.35 -10.64
CA THR A 132 -2.47 -1.04 -11.18
C THR A 132 -3.62 -1.07 -10.16
N THR A 133 -4.86 -1.22 -10.64
CA THR A 133 -6.06 -1.41 -9.78
C THR A 133 -5.90 -2.59 -8.83
N LYS A 134 -5.26 -3.67 -9.29
CA LYS A 134 -4.93 -4.84 -8.49
C LYS A 134 -3.95 -4.52 -7.36
N THR A 135 -2.89 -3.76 -7.66
CA THR A 135 -1.92 -3.31 -6.66
C THR A 135 -2.61 -2.47 -5.60
N GLN A 136 -3.42 -1.48 -6.01
CA GLN A 136 -4.18 -0.64 -5.07
C GLN A 136 -5.12 -1.47 -4.19
N ALA A 137 -5.85 -2.44 -4.77
CA ALA A 137 -6.74 -3.32 -4.01
C ALA A 137 -5.98 -4.19 -2.99
N GLU A 138 -4.81 -4.72 -3.34
CA GLU A 138 -3.95 -5.47 -2.42
C GLU A 138 -3.48 -4.58 -1.25
N TRP A 139 -3.08 -3.34 -1.54
CA TRP A 139 -2.71 -2.37 -0.52
C TRP A 139 -3.86 -2.02 0.41
N ARG A 140 -5.06 -1.75 -0.11
CA ARG A 140 -6.27 -1.56 0.69
C ARG A 140 -6.58 -2.77 1.56
N HIS A 141 -6.48 -3.98 1.01
CA HIS A 141 -6.73 -5.18 1.81
C HIS A 141 -5.73 -5.32 2.97
N HIS A 142 -4.44 -5.11 2.73
CA HIS A 142 -3.44 -5.18 3.80
C HIS A 142 -3.62 -4.08 4.85
N LEU A 143 -3.79 -2.83 4.44
CA LEU A 143 -3.82 -1.69 5.35
C LEU A 143 -5.16 -1.49 6.03
N LEU A 144 -6.25 -1.85 5.37
CA LEU A 144 -7.59 -1.70 5.92
C LEU A 144 -8.03 -3.03 6.53
N VAL A 145 -7.94 -4.16 5.84
CA VAL A 145 -8.45 -5.44 6.40
C VAL A 145 -7.48 -6.04 7.41
N HIS A 146 -6.21 -6.26 7.07
CA HIS A 146 -5.26 -6.87 8.02
C HIS A 146 -4.87 -5.93 9.17
N ALA A 147 -4.72 -4.63 8.91
CA ALA A 147 -4.44 -3.62 9.93
C ALA A 147 -5.70 -2.90 10.43
N ALA A 148 -6.84 -3.60 10.53
CA ALA A 148 -8.14 -3.02 10.88
C ALA A 148 -8.12 -2.21 12.19
N LYS A 149 -7.32 -2.63 13.18
CA LYS A 149 -7.16 -1.93 14.46
C LYS A 149 -6.63 -0.49 14.30
N LEU A 150 -5.85 -0.22 13.25
CA LEU A 150 -5.28 1.12 13.03
C LEU A 150 -6.26 2.06 12.32
N ARG A 151 -7.29 1.56 11.60
CA ARG A 151 -8.11 2.36 10.67
C ARG A 151 -8.55 3.71 11.26
N ASN A 152 -9.13 3.68 12.46
CA ASN A 152 -9.73 4.85 13.10
C ASN A 152 -8.79 5.55 14.09
N VAL A 153 -7.56 5.07 14.23
CA VAL A 153 -6.55 5.71 15.06
C VAL A 153 -6.03 6.94 14.32
N ALA A 154 -5.96 8.08 15.01
CA ALA A 154 -5.33 9.28 14.46
C ALA A 154 -3.86 8.96 14.08
N VAL A 155 -3.42 9.39 12.90
CA VAL A 155 -2.13 8.98 12.34
C VAL A 155 -0.94 9.38 13.21
N ASP A 156 -1.08 10.46 14.00
CA ASP A 156 -0.10 10.94 14.98
C ASP A 156 -0.11 10.16 16.30
N LYS A 157 -1.13 9.32 16.54
CA LYS A 157 -1.28 8.45 17.71
C LYS A 157 -0.94 6.99 17.45
N VAL A 158 -0.65 6.62 16.20
CA VAL A 158 -0.13 5.29 15.90
C VAL A 158 1.26 5.14 16.53
N ASN A 159 1.39 4.23 17.49
CA ASN A 159 2.58 3.91 18.28
C ASN A 159 3.00 2.44 18.08
N THR A 160 4.12 2.04 18.72
CA THR A 160 4.68 0.68 18.57
C THR A 160 3.72 -0.40 19.04
N ASP A 161 3.07 -0.22 20.18
CA ASP A 161 2.16 -1.22 20.77
C ASP A 161 1.00 -1.54 19.83
N LEU A 162 0.40 -0.51 19.21
CA LEU A 162 -0.69 -0.67 18.24
C LEU A 162 -0.23 -1.40 16.97
N VAL A 163 0.97 -1.08 16.48
CA VAL A 163 1.55 -1.75 15.30
C VAL A 163 1.82 -3.22 15.64
N GLU A 164 2.41 -3.47 16.80
CA GLU A 164 2.70 -4.81 17.27
C GLU A 164 1.42 -5.66 17.44
N GLU A 165 0.38 -5.10 18.05
CA GLU A 165 -0.92 -5.76 18.21
C GLU A 165 -1.55 -6.21 16.89
N VAL A 166 -1.29 -5.48 15.80
CA VAL A 166 -1.70 -5.84 14.44
C VAL A 166 -0.83 -6.95 13.88
N LEU A 167 0.48 -6.87 14.13
CA LEU A 167 1.45 -7.77 13.50
C LEU A 167 1.56 -9.12 14.19
N ARG A 168 1.46 -9.22 15.53
CA ARG A 168 1.64 -10.49 16.27
C ARG A 168 0.78 -11.65 15.73
N PRO A 169 -0.54 -11.49 15.47
CA PRO A 169 -1.36 -12.57 14.93
C PRO A 169 -0.93 -13.01 13.51
N LEU A 170 -0.52 -12.05 12.68
CA LEU A 170 -0.02 -12.31 11.34
C LEU A 170 1.35 -12.97 11.38
N TRP A 171 2.20 -12.59 12.32
CA TRP A 171 3.54 -13.14 12.49
C TRP A 171 3.47 -14.62 12.89
N ALA A 172 2.57 -14.97 13.80
CA ALA A 172 2.39 -16.35 14.28
C ALA A 172 1.81 -17.29 13.22
N THR A 173 0.94 -16.79 12.33
CA THR A 173 0.18 -17.65 11.39
C THR A 173 0.61 -17.51 9.93
N LYS A 174 1.05 -16.31 9.51
CA LYS A 174 1.31 -15.93 8.12
C LYS A 174 2.48 -14.93 8.03
N PRO A 175 3.71 -15.31 8.44
CA PRO A 175 4.83 -14.38 8.62
C PRO A 175 5.15 -13.54 7.37
N ALA A 176 5.07 -14.14 6.17
CA ALA A 176 5.26 -13.43 4.90
C ALA A 176 4.21 -12.32 4.65
N THR A 177 2.98 -12.53 5.10
CA THR A 177 1.93 -11.50 5.06
C THR A 177 2.16 -10.46 6.15
N GLY A 178 2.58 -10.88 7.36
CA GLY A 178 2.97 -9.98 8.44
C GLY A 178 4.06 -8.98 8.00
N GLN A 179 5.14 -9.46 7.39
CA GLN A 179 6.21 -8.60 6.87
C GLN A 179 5.71 -7.61 5.81
N ARG A 180 4.87 -8.06 4.88
CA ARG A 180 4.27 -7.18 3.85
C ARG A 180 3.34 -6.14 4.47
N VAL A 181 2.52 -6.51 5.44
CA VAL A 181 1.63 -5.57 6.15
C VAL A 181 2.46 -4.53 6.90
N ARG A 182 3.50 -4.95 7.64
CA ARG A 182 4.43 -4.05 8.35
C ARG A 182 5.07 -3.02 7.43
N GLY A 183 5.66 -3.46 6.31
CA GLY A 183 6.28 -2.53 5.35
C GLY A 183 5.28 -1.55 4.72
N LYS A 184 4.02 -1.96 4.52
CA LYS A 184 2.98 -1.03 4.06
C LYS A 184 2.59 -0.03 5.14
N ILE A 185 2.47 -0.43 6.41
CA ILE A 185 2.22 0.48 7.54
C ILE A 185 3.35 1.50 7.63
N GLU A 186 4.60 1.04 7.56
CA GLU A 186 5.81 1.87 7.58
C GLU A 186 5.74 2.97 6.50
N ASN A 187 5.47 2.60 5.24
CA ASN A 187 5.36 3.58 4.14
C ASN A 187 4.25 4.61 4.35
N VAL A 188 3.08 4.20 4.86
CA VAL A 188 1.98 5.13 5.14
C VAL A 188 2.36 6.12 6.24
N LEU A 189 3.06 5.67 7.29
CA LEU A 189 3.50 6.53 8.38
C LEU A 189 4.64 7.47 7.93
N ASP A 190 5.56 7.02 7.07
CA ASP A 190 6.58 7.90 6.50
C ASP A 190 5.98 8.94 5.56
N TYR A 191 4.99 8.58 4.74
CA TYR A 191 4.22 9.53 3.95
C TYR A 191 3.54 10.58 4.85
N ALA A 192 2.92 10.15 5.95
CA ALA A 192 2.31 11.06 6.92
C ALA A 192 3.34 12.02 7.54
N LYS A 193 4.55 11.53 7.85
CA LYS A 193 5.66 12.33 8.38
C LYS A 193 6.14 13.35 7.34
N ALA A 194 6.31 12.95 6.09
CA ALA A 194 6.70 13.84 4.99
C ALA A 194 5.69 14.97 4.76
N LYS A 195 4.38 14.68 4.94
CA LYS A 195 3.30 15.68 4.88
C LYS A 195 3.12 16.48 6.17
N LYS A 196 4.00 16.30 7.18
CA LYS A 196 3.94 16.96 8.50
C LYS A 196 2.64 16.69 9.27
N LEU A 197 2.03 15.53 9.03
CA LEU A 197 0.79 15.07 9.70
C LEU A 197 1.07 14.22 10.94
N ARG A 198 2.32 13.76 11.11
CA ARG A 198 2.83 13.13 12.34
C ARG A 198 4.28 13.52 12.57
N ASN A 199 4.75 13.31 13.80
CA ASN A 199 6.12 13.56 14.23
C ASN A 199 6.72 12.31 14.89
N GLY A 200 8.01 12.39 15.24
CA GLY A 200 8.74 11.29 15.89
C GLY A 200 9.17 10.19 14.92
N ASP A 201 9.63 9.09 15.49
CA ASP A 201 10.06 7.92 14.73
C ASP A 201 8.88 7.09 14.24
N ASN A 202 9.15 6.27 13.24
CA ASN A 202 8.15 5.41 12.64
C ASN A 202 8.04 4.12 13.48
N PRO A 203 6.90 3.87 14.16
CA PRO A 203 6.73 2.70 15.02
C PRO A 203 6.69 1.39 14.25
N ALA A 204 6.53 1.44 12.92
CA ALA A 204 6.58 0.26 12.06
C ALA A 204 7.96 0.03 11.43
N ARG A 205 8.98 0.81 11.81
CA ARG A 205 10.36 0.60 11.36
C ARG A 205 10.85 -0.79 11.78
N TRP A 206 11.54 -1.48 10.87
CA TRP A 206 12.15 -2.77 11.18
C TRP A 206 13.49 -2.61 11.90
N THR A 207 14.51 -2.15 11.17
CA THR A 207 15.89 -2.04 11.67
C THR A 207 16.00 -1.05 12.83
N GLY A 208 16.59 -1.52 13.93
CA GLY A 208 16.74 -0.79 15.19
C GLY A 208 15.44 -0.60 15.97
N HIS A 209 14.35 -1.28 15.61
CA HIS A 209 13.05 -1.12 16.27
C HIS A 209 12.28 -2.45 16.36
N LEU A 210 11.37 -2.75 15.42
CA LEU A 210 10.52 -3.94 15.51
C LEU A 210 11.27 -5.27 15.50
N GLU A 211 12.51 -5.33 15.01
CA GLU A 211 13.34 -6.54 15.06
C GLU A 211 13.68 -7.00 16.49
N HIS A 212 13.62 -6.09 17.47
CA HIS A 212 13.82 -6.42 18.89
C HIS A 212 12.53 -6.82 19.60
N VAL A 213 11.37 -6.57 18.98
CA VAL A 213 10.05 -6.75 19.60
C VAL A 213 9.32 -7.95 19.00
N LEU A 214 9.42 -8.10 17.69
CA LEU A 214 8.95 -9.27 16.96
C LEU A 214 10.17 -10.15 16.69
N SER A 215 10.09 -11.44 17.04
CA SER A 215 11.14 -12.39 16.65
C SER A 215 11.38 -12.27 15.15
N GLU A 216 12.64 -12.39 14.74
CA GLU A 216 13.00 -12.50 13.32
C GLU A 216 12.27 -13.74 12.80
N ALA A 217 11.05 -13.56 12.29
CA ALA A 217 10.26 -14.65 11.75
C ALA A 217 11.12 -15.21 10.67
N SER A 218 11.70 -16.38 10.99
CA SER A 218 12.65 -17.17 10.21
C SER A 218 12.62 -16.67 8.79
N ARG A 219 13.69 -15.92 8.42
CA ARG A 219 13.89 -15.36 7.08
C ARG A 219 12.97 -16.10 6.13
N VAL A 220 11.83 -15.52 5.78
CA VAL A 220 11.04 -16.04 4.68
C VAL A 220 11.85 -15.65 3.45
N THR A 221 12.99 -16.33 3.27
CA THR A 221 13.65 -16.51 2.00
C THR A 221 12.51 -16.98 1.13
N GLY A 222 12.02 -16.08 0.27
CA GLY A 222 10.70 -16.17 -0.35
C GLY A 222 10.40 -17.61 -0.70
N ALA A 223 9.47 -18.21 0.05
CA ALA A 223 9.29 -19.66 0.06
C ALA A 223 9.35 -20.15 -1.38
N ASN A 224 10.45 -20.82 -1.75
CA ASN A 224 10.67 -21.26 -3.11
C ASN A 224 9.41 -22.03 -3.46
N HIS A 225 8.67 -21.53 -4.46
CA HIS A 225 7.43 -22.14 -4.88
C HIS A 225 7.73 -23.61 -5.12
N ALA A 226 7.19 -24.49 -4.27
CA ALA A 226 7.54 -25.91 -4.31
C ALA A 226 7.38 -26.40 -5.74
N ALA A 227 8.51 -26.78 -6.33
CA ALA A 227 8.66 -27.13 -7.72
C ALA A 227 8.78 -28.64 -7.83
N MET A 228 7.94 -29.21 -8.68
CA MET A 228 8.06 -30.61 -9.05
C MET A 228 9.35 -30.80 -9.84
N ARG A 229 10.06 -31.91 -9.65
CA ARG A 229 11.19 -32.24 -10.50
C ARG A 229 10.68 -32.42 -11.93
N TYR A 230 11.44 -31.95 -12.91
CA TYR A 230 11.02 -32.06 -14.30
C TYR A 230 10.79 -33.53 -14.73
N ALA A 231 11.51 -34.49 -14.14
CA ALA A 231 11.32 -35.92 -14.35
C ALA A 231 9.92 -36.45 -14.00
N ASP A 232 9.20 -35.80 -13.07
CA ASP A 232 7.88 -36.24 -12.62
C ASP A 232 6.74 -35.58 -13.43
N VAL A 233 7.06 -34.60 -14.28
CA VAL A 233 6.08 -33.83 -15.09
C VAL A 233 5.34 -34.69 -16.12
N PRO A 234 5.99 -35.60 -16.88
CA PRO A 234 5.29 -36.40 -17.88
C PRO A 234 4.18 -37.28 -17.27
N ALA A 235 4.44 -37.89 -16.12
CA ALA A 235 3.45 -38.70 -15.40
C ALA A 235 2.21 -37.88 -15.00
N LEU A 236 2.42 -36.66 -14.50
CA LEU A 236 1.33 -35.75 -14.16
C LEU A 236 0.47 -35.39 -15.39
N LEU A 237 1.08 -35.09 -16.54
CA LEU A 237 0.32 -34.72 -17.74
C LEU A 237 -0.56 -35.86 -18.28
N LYS A 238 -0.11 -37.11 -18.09
CA LYS A 238 -0.84 -38.33 -18.45
C LYS A 238 -2.08 -38.56 -17.58
N GLU A 239 -2.02 -38.18 -16.31
CA GLU A 239 -3.13 -38.31 -15.36
C GLU A 239 -4.21 -37.21 -15.51
N MET A 240 -3.94 -36.15 -16.27
CA MET A 240 -4.91 -35.08 -16.52
C MET A 240 -5.93 -35.54 -17.57
N GLY A 241 -7.21 -35.26 -17.32
CA GLY A 241 -8.28 -35.44 -18.29
C GLY A 241 -8.43 -34.23 -19.23
N ASP A 242 -9.67 -33.96 -19.62
CA ASP A 242 -10.03 -32.95 -20.63
C ASP A 242 -10.86 -31.77 -20.06
N LYS A 243 -11.03 -31.69 -18.74
CA LYS A 243 -11.73 -30.56 -18.12
C LYS A 243 -11.01 -29.23 -18.41
N PRO A 244 -11.71 -28.09 -18.52
CA PRO A 244 -11.09 -26.80 -18.81
C PRO A 244 -9.92 -26.44 -17.89
N GLU A 245 -10.02 -26.73 -16.58
CA GLU A 245 -8.94 -26.49 -15.61
C GLU A 245 -7.69 -27.37 -15.81
N GLU A 246 -7.87 -28.61 -16.24
CA GLU A 246 -6.78 -29.54 -16.53
C GLU A 246 -6.10 -29.19 -17.86
N ARG A 247 -6.89 -28.84 -18.89
CA ARG A 247 -6.37 -28.34 -20.17
C ARG A 247 -5.60 -27.02 -19.98
N CYS A 248 -6.13 -26.09 -19.20
CA CYS A 248 -5.43 -24.84 -18.90
C CYS A 248 -4.10 -25.09 -18.17
N LEU A 249 -4.07 -26.04 -17.23
CA LEU A 249 -2.84 -26.41 -16.52
C LEU A 249 -1.83 -27.09 -17.46
N ARG A 250 -2.30 -27.99 -18.32
CA ARG A 250 -1.47 -28.61 -19.35
C ARG A 250 -0.87 -27.57 -20.30
N LEU A 251 -1.65 -26.60 -20.77
CA LEU A 251 -1.12 -25.49 -21.57
C LEU A 251 -0.08 -24.68 -20.79
N THR A 252 -0.36 -24.37 -19.52
CA THR A 252 0.57 -23.63 -18.64
C THR A 252 1.93 -24.33 -18.54
N ILE A 253 1.92 -25.66 -18.41
CA ILE A 253 3.14 -26.49 -18.33
C ILE A 253 3.85 -26.51 -19.69
N LEU A 254 3.14 -26.83 -20.77
CA LEU A 254 3.71 -26.97 -22.11
C LEU A 254 4.26 -25.66 -22.69
N THR A 255 3.78 -24.51 -22.21
CA THR A 255 4.22 -23.19 -22.68
C THR A 255 5.08 -22.42 -21.67
N ALA A 256 5.23 -22.96 -20.46
CA ALA A 256 5.91 -22.34 -19.33
C ALA A 256 5.43 -20.92 -19.00
N VAL A 257 4.22 -20.50 -19.42
CA VAL A 257 3.64 -19.19 -19.09
C VAL A 257 3.19 -19.12 -17.64
N ARG A 258 2.81 -17.94 -17.15
CA ARG A 258 2.19 -17.81 -15.82
C ARG A 258 0.76 -18.32 -15.86
N SER A 259 0.26 -18.86 -14.75
CA SER A 259 -1.13 -19.36 -14.67
C SER A 259 -2.18 -18.29 -15.01
N GLY A 260 -1.94 -17.02 -14.65
CA GLY A 260 -2.83 -15.92 -15.06
C GLY A 260 -2.86 -15.68 -16.56
N GLU A 261 -1.73 -15.85 -17.24
CA GLU A 261 -1.61 -15.73 -18.69
C GLU A 261 -2.41 -16.86 -19.37
N ALA A 262 -2.25 -18.11 -18.93
CA ALA A 262 -3.00 -19.23 -19.51
C ALA A 262 -4.53 -19.14 -19.28
N ARG A 263 -4.98 -18.88 -18.05
CA ARG A 263 -6.42 -18.88 -17.72
C ARG A 263 -7.20 -17.83 -18.48
N GLU A 264 -6.61 -16.65 -18.68
CA GLU A 264 -7.30 -15.52 -19.28
C GLU A 264 -7.10 -15.47 -20.80
N ALA A 265 -6.36 -16.41 -21.39
CA ALA A 265 -6.09 -16.48 -22.84
C ALA A 265 -7.38 -16.32 -23.66
N HIS A 266 -7.31 -15.49 -24.70
CA HIS A 266 -8.44 -15.22 -25.59
C HIS A 266 -8.15 -15.78 -26.99
N TRP A 267 -9.17 -16.25 -27.70
CA TRP A 267 -8.98 -16.82 -29.04
C TRP A 267 -8.34 -15.84 -30.03
N ASP A 268 -8.68 -14.55 -29.94
CA ASP A 268 -8.07 -13.49 -30.77
C ASP A 268 -6.56 -13.28 -30.52
N GLU A 269 -5.99 -13.86 -29.44
CA GLU A 269 -4.55 -13.85 -29.18
C GLU A 269 -3.81 -15.00 -29.89
N ILE A 270 -4.54 -15.98 -30.46
CA ILE A 270 -4.02 -17.23 -31.00
C ILE A 270 -4.07 -17.22 -32.52
N ASP A 271 -2.90 -17.26 -33.16
CA ASP A 271 -2.74 -17.54 -34.58
C ASP A 271 -2.44 -19.05 -34.74
N LEU A 272 -3.49 -19.85 -34.95
CA LEU A 272 -3.37 -21.31 -35.10
C LEU A 272 -2.57 -21.70 -36.35
N ALA A 273 -2.66 -20.92 -37.43
CA ALA A 273 -1.95 -21.19 -38.67
C ALA A 273 -0.43 -21.05 -38.46
N LYS A 274 0.02 -20.02 -37.72
CA LYS A 274 1.44 -19.82 -37.38
C LYS A 274 1.87 -20.54 -36.11
N LYS A 275 0.93 -21.15 -35.38
CA LYS A 275 1.12 -21.74 -34.06
C LYS A 275 1.78 -20.74 -33.11
N LEU A 276 1.18 -19.55 -32.99
CA LEU A 276 1.66 -18.46 -32.15
C LEU A 276 0.56 -17.98 -31.21
N TRP A 277 0.92 -17.70 -29.97
CA TRP A 277 0.08 -17.02 -29.01
C TRP A 277 0.71 -15.69 -28.60
N THR A 278 0.04 -14.58 -28.87
CA THR A 278 0.53 -13.23 -28.54
C THR A 278 -0.20 -12.68 -27.33
N ILE A 279 0.43 -12.74 -26.16
CA ILE A 279 -0.10 -12.17 -24.92
C ILE A 279 0.14 -10.66 -24.92
N PRO A 280 -0.91 -9.82 -24.81
CA PRO A 280 -0.76 -8.37 -24.87
C PRO A 280 -0.04 -7.79 -23.65
N ALA A 281 0.66 -6.67 -23.84
CA ALA A 281 1.41 -5.99 -22.79
C ALA A 281 0.58 -5.72 -21.53
N ALA A 282 -0.69 -5.34 -21.69
CA ALA A 282 -1.62 -5.04 -20.59
C ALA A 282 -1.86 -6.22 -19.62
N ARG A 283 -1.58 -7.46 -20.04
CA ARG A 283 -1.69 -8.66 -19.21
C ARG A 283 -0.36 -9.18 -18.70
N MET A 284 0.75 -8.64 -19.20
CA MET A 284 2.08 -9.09 -18.87
C MET A 284 2.62 -8.33 -17.67
N LYS A 285 3.23 -9.05 -16.73
CA LYS A 285 3.85 -8.45 -15.53
C LYS A 285 4.92 -7.39 -15.84
N MET A 286 5.50 -7.43 -17.04
CA MET A 286 6.61 -6.58 -17.48
C MET A 286 6.20 -5.53 -18.51
N ASP A 287 4.89 -5.30 -18.70
CA ASP A 287 4.32 -4.30 -19.63
C ASP A 287 4.86 -4.40 -21.07
N ARG A 288 5.20 -5.61 -21.50
CA ARG A 288 5.67 -5.91 -22.86
C ARG A 288 4.95 -7.14 -23.37
N ALA A 289 4.42 -7.06 -24.59
CA ALA A 289 3.78 -8.21 -25.23
C ALA A 289 4.73 -9.41 -25.30
N HIS A 290 4.17 -10.61 -25.13
CA HIS A 290 4.92 -11.86 -25.16
C HIS A 290 4.37 -12.79 -26.23
N VAL A 291 5.20 -13.09 -27.23
CA VAL A 291 4.84 -14.02 -28.31
C VAL A 291 5.37 -15.40 -27.96
N VAL A 292 4.47 -16.34 -27.72
CA VAL A 292 4.73 -17.73 -27.30
C VAL A 292 4.56 -18.66 -28.50
N PRO A 293 5.63 -19.32 -28.97
CA PRO A 293 5.50 -20.42 -29.93
C PRO A 293 4.72 -21.59 -29.32
N LEU A 294 3.78 -22.14 -30.07
CA LEU A 294 2.99 -23.30 -29.66
C LEU A 294 3.51 -24.55 -30.38
N SER A 295 3.78 -25.60 -29.60
CA SER A 295 4.01 -26.94 -30.12
C SER A 295 2.70 -27.61 -30.51
N ASP A 296 2.76 -28.72 -31.25
CA ASP A 296 1.57 -29.49 -31.64
C ASP A 296 0.78 -29.99 -30.43
N ALA A 297 1.50 -30.43 -29.39
CA ALA A 297 0.89 -30.80 -28.12
C ALA A 297 0.16 -29.60 -27.48
N ALA A 298 0.75 -28.40 -27.50
CA ALA A 298 0.10 -27.21 -26.96
C ALA A 298 -1.15 -26.82 -27.76
N VAL A 299 -1.08 -26.88 -29.10
CA VAL A 299 -2.23 -26.61 -29.98
C VAL A 299 -3.38 -27.57 -29.72
N LYS A 300 -3.09 -28.87 -29.58
CA LYS A 300 -4.10 -29.90 -29.26
C LYS A 300 -4.87 -29.58 -27.97
N VAL A 301 -4.20 -28.98 -26.98
CA VAL A 301 -4.80 -28.61 -25.69
C VAL A 301 -5.75 -27.40 -25.79
N LEU A 302 -5.59 -26.54 -26.80
CA LEU A 302 -6.46 -25.40 -27.05
C LEU A 302 -7.86 -25.82 -27.54
N GLY A 303 -7.98 -26.98 -28.18
CA GLY A 303 -9.24 -27.48 -28.75
C GLY A 303 -9.78 -26.56 -29.86
N GLU A 304 -11.09 -26.63 -30.10
CA GLU A 304 -11.73 -25.85 -31.17
C GLU A 304 -11.98 -24.38 -30.78
N PRO A 305 -11.77 -23.43 -31.71
CA PRO A 305 -12.10 -22.03 -31.50
C PRO A 305 -13.59 -21.82 -31.22
N THR A 306 -13.92 -21.33 -30.02
CA THR A 306 -15.32 -21.03 -29.63
C THR A 306 -15.61 -19.53 -29.51
N GLY A 307 -14.64 -18.66 -29.83
CA GLY A 307 -14.66 -17.23 -29.50
C GLY A 307 -14.57 -16.98 -27.98
N GLY A 308 -14.17 -15.78 -27.58
CA GLY A 308 -14.00 -15.49 -26.14
C GLY A 308 -12.73 -16.10 -25.53
N HIS A 309 -12.81 -16.48 -24.26
CA HIS A 309 -11.70 -17.14 -23.56
C HIS A 309 -11.50 -18.58 -24.02
N VAL A 310 -10.23 -18.98 -24.15
CA VAL A 310 -9.82 -20.35 -24.51
C VAL A 310 -10.28 -21.36 -23.46
N PHE A 311 -10.10 -21.03 -22.17
CA PHE A 311 -10.51 -21.87 -21.04
C PHE A 311 -11.64 -21.20 -20.26
N ALA A 312 -12.85 -21.29 -20.81
CA ALA A 312 -14.06 -20.82 -20.16
C ALA A 312 -14.55 -21.81 -19.09
N SER A 313 -15.11 -21.29 -18.00
CA SER A 313 -15.76 -22.10 -16.97
C SER A 313 -17.10 -22.64 -17.47
N GLU A 314 -17.21 -23.96 -17.62
CA GLU A 314 -18.47 -24.64 -18.01
C GLU A 314 -19.63 -24.40 -17.03
N ARG A 315 -19.33 -24.10 -15.76
CA ARG A 315 -20.36 -23.84 -14.74
C ARG A 315 -21.00 -22.46 -14.81
N LEU A 316 -20.38 -21.51 -15.53
CA LEU A 316 -20.84 -20.12 -15.55
C LEU A 316 -21.46 -19.82 -16.91
N ARG A 317 -22.72 -19.33 -16.89
CA ARG A 317 -23.46 -18.99 -18.10
C ARG A 317 -22.80 -17.89 -18.94
N ASP A 318 -21.97 -17.05 -18.31
CA ASP A 318 -21.28 -15.93 -18.93
C ASP A 318 -19.94 -16.30 -19.60
N ARG A 319 -19.56 -17.59 -19.61
CA ARG A 319 -18.30 -18.11 -20.19
C ARG A 319 -17.03 -17.35 -19.73
N ARG A 320 -17.04 -16.83 -18.50
CA ARG A 320 -15.85 -16.25 -17.86
C ARG A 320 -14.69 -17.25 -17.78
N PRO A 321 -13.43 -16.76 -17.71
CA PRO A 321 -12.28 -17.64 -17.65
C PRO A 321 -12.29 -18.43 -16.34
N ILE A 322 -11.69 -19.62 -16.35
CA ILE A 322 -11.58 -20.42 -15.13
C ILE A 322 -10.87 -19.65 -13.99
N GLY A 323 -11.35 -19.86 -12.77
CA GLY A 323 -10.76 -19.27 -11.57
C GLY A 323 -9.42 -19.90 -11.21
N HIS A 324 -8.49 -19.13 -10.64
CA HIS A 324 -7.20 -19.65 -10.19
C HIS A 324 -7.31 -20.76 -9.13
N SER A 325 -8.38 -20.78 -8.32
CA SER A 325 -8.64 -21.85 -7.36
C SER A 325 -8.84 -23.21 -8.02
N ARG A 326 -9.44 -23.27 -9.22
CA ARG A 326 -9.70 -24.52 -9.94
C ARG A 326 -8.43 -25.26 -10.32
N MET A 327 -7.45 -24.53 -10.86
CA MET A 327 -6.15 -25.12 -11.15
C MET A 327 -5.41 -25.56 -9.87
N ARG A 328 -5.62 -24.85 -8.75
CA ARG A 328 -5.06 -25.28 -7.46
C ARG A 328 -5.73 -26.54 -6.92
N GLU A 329 -7.04 -26.70 -7.12
CA GLU A 329 -7.78 -27.91 -6.76
C GLU A 329 -7.20 -29.12 -7.52
N VAL A 330 -7.00 -29.00 -8.84
CA VAL A 330 -6.34 -30.04 -9.66
C VAL A 330 -4.95 -30.40 -9.11
N MET A 331 -4.14 -29.38 -8.75
CA MET A 331 -2.81 -29.63 -8.18
C MET A 331 -2.87 -30.25 -6.79
N ALA A 332 -3.77 -29.81 -5.92
CA ALA A 332 -3.93 -30.36 -4.58
C ALA A 332 -4.38 -31.82 -4.62
N GLU A 333 -5.23 -32.18 -5.58
CA GLU A 333 -5.68 -33.55 -5.81
C GLU A 333 -4.57 -34.43 -6.36
N LYS A 334 -3.94 -34.04 -7.48
CA LYS A 334 -2.99 -34.91 -8.18
C LYS A 334 -1.60 -34.90 -7.53
N ARG A 335 -1.15 -33.75 -7.02
CA ARG A 335 0.24 -33.50 -6.59
C ARG A 335 0.29 -32.54 -5.40
N PRO A 336 -0.21 -32.95 -4.22
CA PRO A 336 -0.25 -32.10 -3.04
C PRO A 336 1.14 -31.58 -2.66
N GLY A 337 1.19 -30.33 -2.20
CA GLY A 337 2.43 -29.66 -1.81
C GLY A 337 3.15 -28.92 -2.94
N PHE A 338 2.87 -29.24 -4.21
CA PHE A 338 3.46 -28.53 -5.35
C PHE A 338 2.60 -27.36 -5.83
N THR A 339 3.24 -26.38 -6.47
CA THR A 339 2.56 -25.17 -6.97
C THR A 339 2.59 -25.09 -8.49
N ILE A 340 1.56 -24.47 -9.08
CA ILE A 340 1.50 -24.24 -10.54
C ILE A 340 2.70 -23.40 -11.02
N HIS A 341 3.14 -22.43 -10.21
CA HIS A 341 4.31 -21.62 -10.55
C HIS A 341 5.60 -22.44 -10.58
N GLY A 342 5.68 -23.50 -9.77
CA GLY A 342 6.83 -24.40 -9.70
C GLY A 342 7.18 -25.10 -11.03
N PHE A 343 6.22 -25.27 -11.95
CA PHE A 343 6.49 -25.83 -13.28
C PHE A 343 7.38 -24.94 -14.15
N ARG A 344 7.43 -23.63 -13.88
CA ARG A 344 8.37 -22.73 -14.57
C ARG A 344 9.81 -22.97 -14.13
N SER A 345 10.01 -23.35 -12.87
CA SER A 345 11.30 -23.81 -12.38
C SER A 345 11.64 -25.17 -13.01
N ALA A 346 10.69 -26.11 -13.03
CA ALA A 346 10.88 -27.42 -13.67
C ALA A 346 11.30 -27.29 -15.15
N PHE A 347 10.63 -26.42 -15.91
CA PHE A 347 11.02 -26.10 -17.29
C PHE A 347 12.45 -25.54 -17.38
N ARG A 348 12.80 -24.62 -16.47
CA ARG A 348 14.13 -23.97 -16.48
C ARG A 348 15.24 -24.95 -16.14
N ASP A 349 15.01 -25.81 -15.15
CA ASP A 349 15.94 -26.86 -14.70
C ASP A 349 16.12 -27.88 -15.84
N TRP A 350 15.03 -28.40 -16.42
CA TRP A 350 15.10 -29.29 -17.58
C TRP A 350 15.89 -28.69 -18.76
N ALA A 351 15.62 -27.42 -19.10
CA ALA A 351 16.32 -26.77 -20.21
C ALA A 351 17.83 -26.63 -19.92
N GLY A 352 18.24 -26.47 -18.66
CA GLY A 352 19.65 -26.39 -18.28
C GLY A 352 20.34 -27.76 -18.16
N ASP A 353 19.61 -28.77 -17.69
CA ASP A 353 20.18 -30.06 -17.30
C ASP A 353 20.12 -31.09 -18.43
N CYS A 354 19.19 -30.95 -19.38
CA CYS A 354 18.88 -31.97 -20.38
C CYS A 354 19.02 -31.49 -21.83
N THR A 355 19.37 -30.23 -22.07
CA THR A 355 19.43 -29.66 -23.44
C THR A 355 20.61 -28.72 -23.62
N ASP A 356 21.00 -28.49 -24.88
CA ASP A 356 21.99 -27.49 -25.27
C ASP A 356 21.38 -26.12 -25.58
N HIS A 357 20.09 -25.91 -25.26
CA HIS A 357 19.44 -24.61 -25.50
C HIS A 357 20.10 -23.52 -24.64
N PRO A 358 20.48 -22.38 -25.23
CA PRO A 358 21.12 -21.33 -24.45
C PRO A 358 20.21 -20.80 -23.34
N ARG A 359 20.79 -20.54 -22.16
CA ARG A 359 20.07 -20.00 -21.00
C ARG A 359 19.18 -18.82 -21.36
N GLU A 360 19.67 -17.88 -22.15
CA GLU A 360 18.88 -16.73 -22.58
C GLU A 360 17.57 -17.09 -23.30
N ILE A 361 17.54 -18.19 -24.07
CA ILE A 361 16.37 -18.62 -24.84
C ILE A 361 15.32 -19.13 -23.87
N ALA A 362 15.71 -19.91 -22.85
CA ALA A 362 14.84 -20.37 -21.78
C ALA A 362 14.30 -19.21 -20.93
N GLU A 363 15.15 -18.25 -20.55
CA GLU A 363 14.72 -17.04 -19.82
C GLU A 363 13.75 -16.18 -20.66
N MET A 364 14.00 -16.06 -21.97
CA MET A 364 13.08 -15.36 -22.88
C MET A 364 11.74 -16.09 -23.06
N ALA A 365 11.73 -17.43 -23.09
CA ALA A 365 10.49 -18.21 -23.11
C ALA A 365 9.64 -17.95 -21.85
N LEU A 366 10.29 -17.78 -20.71
CA LEU A 366 9.67 -17.38 -19.44
C LEU A 366 9.27 -15.89 -19.36
N ALA A 367 9.50 -15.11 -20.42
CA ALA A 367 9.32 -13.65 -20.42
C ALA A 367 10.12 -12.94 -19.31
N HIS A 368 11.28 -13.48 -18.94
CA HIS A 368 12.23 -12.82 -18.05
C HIS A 368 13.07 -11.80 -18.82
N LYS A 369 13.58 -10.78 -18.10
CA LYS A 369 14.57 -9.86 -18.65
C LYS A 369 15.90 -10.58 -18.74
N VAL A 370 16.52 -10.57 -19.91
CA VAL A 370 17.86 -11.15 -20.15
C VAL A 370 18.85 -10.03 -20.42
N GLY A 371 20.01 -10.12 -19.80
CA GLY A 371 21.10 -9.15 -19.96
C GLY A 371 20.91 -7.86 -19.17
N ASP A 372 21.95 -7.04 -19.11
CA ASP A 372 21.93 -5.72 -18.46
C ASP A 372 21.22 -4.64 -19.30
N ALA A 373 21.23 -3.38 -18.86
CA ALA A 373 20.55 -2.30 -19.59
C ALA A 373 21.14 -2.06 -20.99
N THR A 374 22.44 -2.27 -21.14
CA THR A 374 23.19 -2.05 -22.39
C THR A 374 22.92 -3.18 -23.37
N GLU A 375 23.06 -4.44 -22.94
CA GLU A 375 22.81 -5.61 -23.78
C GLU A 375 21.38 -5.62 -24.35
N ARG A 376 20.40 -5.20 -23.55
CA ARG A 376 19.00 -5.10 -23.96
C ARG A 376 18.75 -4.05 -25.03
N ALA A 377 19.53 -2.97 -25.07
CA ALA A 377 19.39 -1.94 -26.10
C ALA A 377 19.85 -2.47 -27.48
N TYR A 378 20.82 -3.37 -27.51
CA TYR A 378 21.31 -3.98 -28.75
C TYR A 378 20.51 -5.21 -29.20
N ARG A 379 19.89 -5.94 -28.27
CA ARG A 379 19.11 -7.15 -28.57
C ARG A 379 17.72 -6.83 -29.13
N ARG A 380 17.65 -6.58 -30.44
CA ARG A 380 16.41 -6.19 -31.15
C ARG A 380 15.45 -7.35 -31.48
N GLY A 381 15.92 -8.60 -31.50
CA GLY A 381 15.12 -9.77 -31.89
C GLY A 381 14.53 -10.56 -30.72
N SER A 382 13.35 -11.18 -30.91
CA SER A 382 12.68 -12.04 -29.91
C SER A 382 13.15 -13.51 -29.91
N ALA A 383 14.14 -13.85 -30.75
CA ALA A 383 14.67 -15.21 -30.96
C ALA A 383 13.57 -16.27 -31.16
N LEU A 384 12.51 -15.92 -31.90
CA LEU A 384 11.27 -16.70 -31.96
C LEU A 384 11.50 -18.15 -32.40
N GLU A 385 12.28 -18.38 -33.46
CA GLU A 385 12.51 -19.74 -33.97
C GLU A 385 13.38 -20.59 -33.03
N LYS A 386 14.36 -19.99 -32.34
CA LYS A 386 15.10 -20.68 -31.28
C LYS A 386 14.18 -21.09 -30.12
N ARG A 387 13.26 -20.19 -29.73
CA ARG A 387 12.23 -20.52 -28.73
C ARG A 387 11.26 -21.58 -29.24
N ARG A 388 10.91 -21.59 -30.52
CA ARG A 388 10.06 -22.63 -31.11
C ARG A 388 10.69 -24.01 -30.99
N SER A 389 11.99 -24.13 -31.31
CA SER A 389 12.73 -25.37 -31.09
C SER A 389 12.69 -25.81 -29.63
N LEU A 390 13.02 -24.91 -28.70
CA LEU A 390 12.98 -25.17 -27.25
C LEU A 390 11.59 -25.64 -26.78
N MET A 391 10.52 -24.98 -27.23
CA MET A 391 9.16 -25.34 -26.83
C MET A 391 8.70 -26.67 -27.41
N ASN A 392 9.18 -27.05 -28.60
CA ASN A 392 8.91 -28.36 -29.18
C ASN A 392 9.63 -29.46 -28.41
N ASP A 393 10.90 -29.28 -28.06
CA ASP A 393 11.68 -30.25 -27.30
C ASP A 393 11.09 -30.42 -25.89
N TRP A 394 10.65 -29.32 -25.26
CA TRP A 394 9.99 -29.37 -23.96
C TRP A 394 8.67 -30.13 -24.01
N ALA A 395 7.87 -29.85 -25.04
CA ALA A 395 6.62 -30.55 -25.24
C ALA A 395 6.85 -32.04 -25.48
N ALA A 396 7.83 -32.40 -26.33
CA ALA A 396 8.20 -33.78 -26.59
C ALA A 396 8.61 -34.51 -25.31
N TYR A 397 9.47 -33.89 -24.48
CA TYR A 397 9.85 -34.43 -23.17
C TYR A 397 8.64 -34.61 -22.23
N CYS A 398 7.79 -33.59 -22.13
CA CYS A 398 6.58 -33.63 -21.33
C CYS A 398 5.59 -34.72 -21.78
N THR A 399 5.60 -35.08 -23.06
CA THR A 399 4.68 -36.07 -23.64
C THR A 399 5.33 -37.41 -23.96
N SER A 400 6.62 -37.63 -23.66
CA SER A 400 7.37 -38.83 -24.09
C SER A 400 6.96 -40.14 -23.39
N GLY A 401 5.89 -40.12 -22.58
CA GLY A 401 5.25 -41.30 -21.98
C GLY A 401 3.84 -41.60 -22.49
N ASN A 402 3.45 -40.98 -23.61
CA ASN A 402 2.17 -41.18 -24.31
C ASN A 402 2.31 -42.04 -25.57
#